data_AF-A0A969TWW8-F1
#
_entry.id   AF-A0A969TWW8-F1
#
_cell.length_a   1.000
_cell.length_b   1.000
_cell.length_c   1.000
_cell.angle_alpha   90.00
_cell.angle_beta   90.00
_cell.angle_gamma   90.00
#
_symmetry.space_group_name_H-M   'P 1'
#
loop_
_entity.id
_entity.type
_entity.pdbx_description
1 polymer ?
#
loop_
_entity_poly.entity_id
_entity_poly.type
_entity_poly.pdbx_seq_one_letter_code
_entity_poly.pdbx_strand_id
1 'polypeptide(L)'
;MTQQRWNELGGAVVFINPKYTSAYAFDGSGKVRRSKIDYSLATFKNGKHYHADLSASYNIGARYWYAIIMGDRHFSRVFEGKSSHGTLRTPVTLGTLRSLNVA
;
A
#
# COMPACT_ATOMS: atom_id res chain seq x y z
N MET A 1 13.33 14.29 -7.79
CA MET A 1 12.65 15.51 -7.32
C MET A 1 12.82 15.60 -5.81
N THR A 2 13.24 16.75 -5.26
CA THR A 2 13.45 16.92 -3.80
C THR A 2 12.18 17.46 -3.15
N GLN A 3 12.04 17.28 -1.82
CA GLN A 3 10.91 17.85 -1.06
C GLN A 3 10.83 19.37 -1.25
N GLN A 4 11.98 20.04 -1.25
CA GLN A 4 12.08 21.49 -1.44
C GLN A 4 11.51 21.92 -2.80
N ARG A 5 11.91 21.27 -3.90
CA ARG A 5 11.40 21.60 -5.24
C ARG A 5 9.90 21.33 -5.38
N TRP A 6 9.37 20.32 -4.69
CA TRP A 6 7.94 20.03 -4.69
C TRP A 6 7.15 21.09 -3.93
N ASN A 7 7.67 21.54 -2.79
CA ASN A 7 7.07 22.59 -1.99
C ASN A 7 7.09 23.95 -2.72
N GLU A 8 8.16 24.26 -3.47
CA GLU A 8 8.25 25.47 -4.31
C GLU A 8 7.14 25.53 -5.37
N LEU A 9 6.64 24.38 -5.82
CA LEU A 9 5.52 24.28 -6.77
C LEU A 9 4.14 24.25 -6.08
N GLY A 10 4.08 24.45 -4.76
CA GLY A 10 2.83 24.40 -3.97
C GLY A 10 2.37 22.99 -3.62
N GLY A 11 3.21 21.97 -3.85
CA GLY A 11 2.90 20.59 -3.51
C GLY A 11 3.12 20.30 -2.02
N ALA A 12 2.33 19.35 -1.48
CA ALA A 12 2.53 18.83 -0.13
C ALA A 12 3.21 17.45 -0.17
N VAL A 13 4.08 17.19 0.82
CA VAL A 13 4.72 15.87 1.02
C VAL A 13 4.17 15.25 2.29
N VAL A 14 3.74 13.99 2.19
CA VAL A 14 3.30 13.18 3.34
C VAL A 14 4.11 11.89 3.39
N PHE A 15 4.56 11.52 4.59
CA PHE A 15 5.31 10.29 4.81
C PHE A 15 4.37 9.16 5.24
N ILE A 16 4.48 8.04 4.53
CA ILE A 16 3.70 6.84 4.79
C ILE A 16 4.66 5.74 5.20
N ASN A 17 4.29 4.97 6.23
CA ASN A 17 5.08 3.81 6.63
C ASN A 17 5.20 2.83 5.44
N PRO A 18 6.40 2.42 5.00
CA PRO A 18 6.56 1.56 3.82
C PRO A 18 6.45 0.06 4.13
N LYS A 19 6.22 -0.34 5.39
CA LYS A 19 6.21 -1.75 5.78
C LYS A 19 5.19 -2.53 4.94
N TYR A 20 5.67 -3.62 4.34
CA TYR A 20 4.93 -4.57 3.49
C TYR A 20 4.39 -4.05 2.16
N THR A 21 4.63 -2.79 1.77
CA THR A 21 4.04 -2.21 0.54
C THR A 21 4.47 -2.95 -0.73
N SER A 22 5.71 -3.42 -0.80
CA SER A 22 6.26 -4.14 -1.94
C SER A 22 6.32 -5.67 -1.76
N ALA A 23 5.88 -6.16 -0.59
CA ALA A 23 5.83 -7.57 -0.23
C ALA A 23 4.43 -8.18 -0.43
N TYR A 24 3.41 -7.34 -0.57
CA TYR A 24 2.02 -7.74 -0.81
C TYR A 24 1.51 -7.19 -2.14
N ALA A 25 0.69 -7.99 -2.79
CA ALA A 25 0.06 -7.68 -4.06
C ALA A 25 -0.91 -6.52 -3.89
N PHE A 26 -0.88 -5.54 -4.81
CA PHE A 26 -1.78 -4.40 -4.73
C PHE A 26 -3.26 -4.79 -4.81
N ASP A 27 -3.59 -5.90 -5.44
CA ASP A 27 -4.96 -6.40 -5.60
C ASP A 27 -5.52 -7.06 -4.32
N GLY A 28 -4.73 -7.15 -3.25
CA GLY A 28 -5.13 -7.79 -2.00
C GLY A 28 -5.00 -9.31 -1.98
N SER A 29 -4.46 -9.94 -3.02
CA SER A 29 -4.32 -11.41 -3.10
C SER A 29 -3.30 -12.00 -2.10
N GLY A 30 -2.48 -11.17 -1.47
CA GLY A 30 -1.57 -11.54 -0.39
C GLY A 30 -0.09 -11.34 -0.74
N LYS A 31 0.80 -12.13 -0.13
CA LYS A 31 2.25 -12.00 -0.36
C LYS A 31 2.62 -12.34 -1.81
N VAL A 32 3.51 -11.53 -2.39
CA VAL A 32 4.05 -11.76 -3.74
C VAL A 32 5.32 -12.62 -3.67
N ARG A 33 5.63 -13.31 -4.77
CA ARG A 33 6.92 -13.99 -4.96
C ARG A 33 7.81 -13.12 -5.85
N ARG A 34 8.92 -12.60 -5.32
CA ARG A 34 9.91 -11.88 -6.11
C ARG A 34 10.63 -12.81 -7.07
N SER A 35 10.86 -12.34 -8.29
CA SER A 35 11.70 -13.05 -9.24
C SER A 35 13.16 -13.01 -8.77
N LYS A 36 13.88 -14.11 -8.96
CA LYS A 36 15.32 -14.23 -8.63
C LYS A 36 16.23 -13.71 -9.73
N ILE A 37 15.69 -13.50 -10.94
CA ILE A 37 16.44 -13.10 -12.13
C ILE A 37 16.30 -11.58 -12.31
N ASP A 38 15.05 -11.12 -12.39
CA ASP A 38 14.69 -9.71 -12.39
C ASP A 38 13.96 -9.36 -11.10
N TYR A 39 14.62 -8.61 -10.21
CA TYR A 39 14.06 -8.22 -8.92
C TYR A 39 12.97 -7.15 -9.03
N SER A 40 12.88 -6.47 -10.19
CA SER A 40 11.81 -5.51 -10.48
C SER A 40 10.47 -6.21 -10.65
N LEU A 41 10.45 -7.52 -10.94
CA LEU A 41 9.24 -8.30 -11.16
C LEU A 41 8.83 -9.10 -9.91
N ALA A 42 7.52 -9.17 -9.71
CA ALA A 42 6.86 -9.96 -8.68
C ALA A 42 5.72 -10.79 -9.29
N THR A 43 5.61 -12.05 -8.88
CA THR A 43 4.49 -12.92 -9.24
C THR A 43 3.43 -12.88 -8.16
N PHE A 44 2.20 -12.56 -8.54
CA PHE A 44 1.05 -12.54 -7.64
C PHE A 44 0.49 -13.95 -7.48
N LYS A 45 -0.42 -14.17 -6.51
CA LYS A 45 -1.02 -15.50 -6.30
C LYS A 45 -1.83 -16.00 -7.50
N ASN A 46 -2.33 -15.10 -8.33
CA ASN A 46 -3.02 -15.41 -9.57
C ASN A 46 -2.09 -15.83 -10.73
N GLY A 47 -0.78 -15.92 -10.49
CA GLY A 47 0.22 -16.30 -11.51
C GLY A 47 0.67 -15.16 -12.42
N LYS A 48 0.06 -13.97 -12.33
CA LYS A 48 0.45 -12.81 -13.14
C LYS A 48 1.73 -12.16 -12.61
N HIS A 49 2.50 -11.60 -13.53
CA HIS A 49 3.72 -10.86 -13.25
C HIS A 49 3.47 -9.36 -13.28
N TYR A 50 4.01 -8.64 -12.31
CA TYR A 50 3.89 -7.19 -12.21
C TYR A 50 5.21 -6.57 -11.77
N HIS A 51 5.44 -5.31 -12.16
CA HIS A 51 6.49 -4.50 -11.56
C HIS A 51 6.19 -4.25 -10.09
N ALA A 52 7.16 -4.58 -9.25
CA ALA A 52 6.99 -4.52 -7.82
C ALA A 52 7.01 -3.09 -7.29
N ASP A 53 7.74 -2.18 -7.94
CA ASP A 53 7.77 -0.75 -7.58
C ASP A 53 6.44 -0.07 -7.90
N LEU A 54 5.82 -0.45 -9.03
CA LEU A 54 4.47 0.00 -9.39
C LEU A 54 3.44 -0.55 -8.39
N SER A 55 3.51 -1.85 -8.08
CA SER A 55 2.66 -2.45 -7.05
C SER A 55 2.83 -1.77 -5.68
N ALA A 56 4.06 -1.44 -5.29
CA ALA A 56 4.36 -0.77 -4.04
C ALA A 56 3.81 0.66 -4.02
N SER A 57 3.94 1.39 -5.12
CA SER A 57 3.39 2.75 -5.28
C SER A 57 1.89 2.77 -5.09
N TYR A 58 1.16 1.80 -5.65
CA TYR A 58 -0.28 1.66 -5.41
C TYR A 58 -0.61 1.41 -3.93
N ASN A 59 0.17 0.57 -3.25
CA ASN A 59 -0.06 0.30 -1.82
C ASN A 59 0.26 1.51 -0.92
N ILE A 60 1.28 2.31 -1.25
CA ILE A 60 1.61 3.55 -0.54
C ILE A 60 0.45 4.56 -0.69
N GLY A 61 -0.01 4.80 -1.92
CA GLY A 61 -1.15 5.69 -2.17
C GLY A 61 -2.43 5.20 -1.51
N ALA A 62 -2.68 3.88 -1.54
CA ALA A 62 -3.83 3.29 -0.88
C ALA A 62 -3.81 3.51 0.64
N ARG A 63 -2.64 3.40 1.27
CA ARG A 63 -2.47 3.62 2.71
C ARG A 63 -2.70 5.08 3.10
N TYR A 64 -2.28 6.03 2.27
CA TYR A 64 -2.60 7.45 2.46
C TYR A 64 -4.11 7.68 2.50
N TRP A 65 -4.83 7.25 1.46
CA TRP A 65 -6.28 7.45 1.38
C TRP A 65 -7.03 6.68 2.46
N TYR A 66 -6.62 5.46 2.76
CA TYR A 66 -7.18 4.68 3.85
C TYR A 66 -7.06 5.41 5.20
N ALA A 67 -5.90 6.01 5.49
CA ALA A 67 -5.69 6.78 6.71
C ALA A 67 -6.60 8.02 6.77
N ILE A 68 -6.73 8.75 5.67
CA ILE A 68 -7.63 9.92 5.59
C ILE A 68 -9.09 9.51 5.83
N ILE A 69 -9.57 8.48 5.13
CA ILE A 69 -10.96 8.00 5.26
C ILE A 69 -11.26 7.51 6.68
N MET A 70 -10.29 6.84 7.32
CA MET A 70 -10.45 6.31 8.68
C MET A 70 -10.13 7.34 9.78
N GLY A 71 -9.79 8.58 9.44
CA GLY A 71 -9.44 9.63 10.41
C GLY A 71 -8.10 9.44 11.13
N ASP A 72 -7.19 8.63 10.59
CA ASP A 72 -5.83 8.44 11.13
C ASP A 72 -4.90 9.60 10.71
N ARG A 73 -4.87 10.64 11.56
CA ARG A 73 -4.06 11.85 11.34
C ARG A 73 -2.55 11.61 11.33
N HIS A 74 -2.09 10.49 11.87
CA HIS A 74 -0.65 10.19 12.00
C HIS A 74 -0.15 9.22 10.94
N PHE A 75 -1.01 8.75 10.02
CA PHE A 75 -0.66 7.75 9.00
C PHE A 75 0.02 6.51 9.60
N SER A 76 -0.37 6.17 10.83
CA SER A 76 0.23 5.13 11.65
C SER A 76 -0.25 3.72 11.25
N ARG A 77 -1.40 3.64 10.59
CA ARG A 77 -2.05 2.39 10.26
C ARG A 77 -1.39 1.67 9.08
N VAL A 78 -0.70 0.58 9.40
CA VAL A 78 -0.10 -0.34 8.41
C VAL A 78 -1.05 -1.46 8.01
N PHE A 79 -1.97 -1.83 8.90
CA PHE A 79 -2.77 -3.05 8.81
C PHE A 79 -4.27 -2.75 8.92
N GLU A 80 -5.09 -3.51 8.19
CA GLU A 80 -6.54 -3.62 8.38
C GLU A 80 -6.87 -4.77 9.36
N GLY A 81 -7.96 -4.59 10.10
CA GLY A 81 -8.54 -5.63 10.96
C GLY A 81 -9.72 -6.28 10.26
N LYS A 82 -9.58 -7.56 9.93
CA LYS A 82 -10.67 -8.41 9.40
C LYS A 82 -10.89 -9.66 10.26
N SER A 83 -10.47 -9.64 11.53
CA SER A 83 -10.75 -10.75 12.45
C SER A 83 -11.98 -10.45 13.31
N SER A 84 -12.70 -11.51 13.69
CA SER A 84 -13.78 -11.45 14.68
C SER A 84 -13.35 -10.87 16.03
N HIS A 85 -12.04 -10.86 16.30
CA HIS A 85 -11.42 -10.34 17.52
C HIS A 85 -10.76 -8.95 17.32
N GLY A 86 -11.03 -8.26 16.21
CA GLY A 86 -10.51 -6.90 15.95
C GLY A 86 -9.00 -6.81 15.75
N THR A 87 -8.31 -7.93 15.51
CA THR A 87 -6.84 -7.94 15.36
C THR A 87 -6.43 -7.45 13.97
N LEU A 88 -5.57 -6.43 13.91
CA LEU A 88 -4.98 -5.93 12.67
C LEU A 88 -3.89 -6.90 12.20
N ARG A 89 -4.08 -7.59 11.08
CA ARG A 89 -3.13 -8.62 10.60
C ARG A 89 -2.80 -8.52 9.11
N THR A 90 -3.67 -7.92 8.31
CA THR A 90 -3.49 -7.85 6.86
C THR A 90 -2.99 -6.45 6.49
N PRO A 91 -1.86 -6.30 5.79
CA PRO A 91 -1.41 -4.98 5.36
C PRO A 91 -2.44 -4.28 4.48
N VAL A 92 -2.60 -2.97 4.65
CA VAL A 92 -3.44 -2.15 3.77
C VAL A 92 -2.83 -2.15 2.37
N THR A 93 -3.65 -2.51 1.38
CA THR A 93 -3.32 -2.54 -0.06
C THR A 93 -4.33 -1.73 -0.86
N LEU A 94 -4.12 -1.56 -2.17
CA LEU A 94 -5.13 -0.97 -3.05
C LEU A 94 -6.45 -1.77 -3.05
N GLY A 95 -6.37 -3.11 -2.98
CA GLY A 95 -7.54 -3.99 -2.83
C GLY A 95 -8.34 -3.71 -1.56
N THR A 96 -7.66 -3.45 -0.44
CA THR A 96 -8.29 -2.99 0.81
C THR A 96 -9.07 -1.70 0.58
N LEU A 97 -8.43 -0.68 -0.02
CA LEU A 97 -9.06 0.61 -0.27
C LEU A 97 -10.28 0.48 -1.19
N ARG A 98 -10.21 -0.34 -2.23
CA ARG A 98 -11.34 -0.59 -3.15
C ARG A 98 -12.51 -1.31 -2.47
N SER A 99 -12.24 -2.03 -1.37
CA SER A 99 -13.25 -2.79 -0.62
C SER A 99 -13.78 -2.02 0.59
N LEU A 100 -13.31 -0.79 0.83
CA LEU A 100 -13.86 0.08 1.87
C LEU A 100 -15.28 0.47 1.46
N ASN A 101 -16.28 -0.08 2.14
CA ASN A 101 -17.63 0.43 2.08
C ASN A 101 -17.73 1.59 3.08
N VAL A 102 -17.71 2.81 2.55
CA VAL A 102 -18.03 4.01 3.31
C VAL A 102 -19.53 4.20 3.16
N ALA A 103 -20.29 3.93 4.23
CA ALA A 103 -21.72 4.18 4.31
C ALA A 103 -22.01 5.66 4.54
#